data_AF-A0A6N3HLW9-F1
#
_entry.id   AF-A0A6N3HLW9-F1
#
_cell.length_a   1.000
_cell.length_b   1.000
_cell.length_c   1.000
_cell.angle_alpha   90.00
_cell.angle_beta   90.00
_cell.angle_gamma   90.00
#
_symmetry.space_group_name_H-M   'P 1'
#
loop_
_entity.id
_entity.type
_entity.pdbx_description
1 polymer ?
#
loop_
_entity_poly.entity_id
_entity_poly.type
_entity_poly.pdbx_seq_one_letter_code
_entity_poly.pdbx_strand_id
1 'polypeptide(L)'
;MLIGLLIAIGTGFIISNYINKNLSKITALAKNLAEFDFSVPMVVTAMDEFGQTGTALNKSIENVSNLIKIIIEKSQDMSSSSEELSATVEEITSKTEEIYEAVVDITNEMVEASSSSEEIASMSEELTATAGQVTEAVRGMSETTQKSSENIERIKISVDETSKAIEQIAETAQSQAEFALNLNDIVNKFKI
;
A
#
# COMPACT_ATOMS: atom_id res chain seq x y z
N MET A 1 23.88 -101.01 36.15
CA MET A 1 24.71 -99.81 35.86
C MET A 1 24.72 -99.47 34.36
N LEU A 2 25.04 -100.41 33.46
CA LEU A 2 25.08 -100.14 31.99
C LEU A 2 23.76 -99.64 31.38
N ILE A 3 22.61 -100.20 31.76
CA ILE A 3 21.28 -99.77 31.25
C ILE A 3 20.94 -98.34 31.68
N GLY A 4 21.23 -97.99 32.94
CA GLY A 4 21.01 -96.63 33.44
C GLY A 4 21.89 -95.59 32.73
N LEU A 5 23.11 -95.97 32.37
CA LEU A 5 24.02 -95.14 31.58
C LEU A 5 23.47 -94.88 30.17
N LEU A 6 22.97 -95.92 29.50
CA LEU A 6 22.37 -95.81 28.17
C LEU A 6 21.12 -94.92 28.16
N ILE A 7 20.26 -95.05 29.18
CA ILE A 7 19.08 -94.19 29.33
C ILE A 7 19.48 -92.73 29.56
N ALA A 8 20.45 -92.47 30.42
CA ALA A 8 20.93 -91.10 30.69
C ALA A 8 21.53 -90.42 29.44
N ILE A 9 22.29 -91.17 28.63
CA ILE A 9 22.82 -90.67 27.35
C ILE A 9 21.67 -90.40 26.38
N GLY A 10 20.67 -91.29 26.30
CA GLY A 10 19.51 -91.12 25.44
C GLY A 10 18.66 -89.91 25.80
N THR A 11 18.32 -89.72 27.08
CA THR A 11 17.54 -88.57 27.55
C THR A 11 18.33 -87.26 27.41
N GLY A 12 19.63 -87.29 27.71
CA GLY A 12 20.52 -86.15 27.47
C GLY A 12 20.56 -85.73 26.00
N PHE A 13 20.63 -86.69 25.08
CA PHE A 13 20.60 -86.43 23.64
C PHE A 13 19.27 -85.80 23.19
N ILE A 14 18.12 -86.32 23.68
CA ILE A 14 16.79 -85.78 23.36
C ILE A 14 16.64 -84.34 23.85
N ILE A 15 17.01 -84.06 25.10
CA ILE A 15 16.94 -82.72 25.70
C ILE A 15 17.87 -81.76 24.96
N SER A 16 19.10 -82.16 24.68
CA SER A 16 20.07 -81.34 23.95
C SER A 16 19.54 -80.99 22.56
N ASN A 17 18.98 -81.95 21.83
CA ASN A 17 18.41 -81.71 20.51
C ASN A 17 17.18 -80.77 20.57
N TYR A 18 16.32 -80.91 21.59
CA TYR A 18 15.18 -80.04 21.80
C TYR A 18 15.58 -78.58 22.08
N ILE A 19 16.54 -78.36 22.99
CA ILE A 19 17.05 -77.04 23.35
C ILE A 19 17.72 -76.38 22.13
N ASN A 20 18.61 -77.09 21.46
CA ASN A 20 19.33 -76.57 20.30
C ASN A 20 18.37 -76.16 19.17
N LYS A 21 17.31 -76.94 18.93
CA LYS A 21 16.31 -76.62 17.91
C LYS A 21 15.55 -75.33 18.24
N ASN A 22 15.11 -75.13 19.47
CA ASN A 22 14.36 -73.93 19.86
C ASN A 22 15.27 -72.69 19.95
N LEU A 23 16.49 -72.83 20.48
CA LEU A 23 17.49 -71.75 20.46
C LEU A 23 17.84 -71.33 19.04
N SER A 24 18.03 -72.29 18.12
CA SER A 24 18.31 -71.99 16.72
C SER A 24 17.21 -71.16 16.06
N LYS A 25 15.92 -71.42 16.36
CA LYS A 25 14.81 -70.59 15.87
C LYS A 25 14.86 -69.16 16.41
N ILE A 26 15.12 -68.99 17.70
CA ILE A 26 15.25 -67.67 18.34
C ILE A 26 16.46 -66.93 17.75
N THR A 27 17.60 -67.61 17.59
CA THR A 27 18.79 -67.04 16.96
C THR A 27 18.54 -66.64 15.51
N ALA A 28 17.79 -67.44 14.74
CA ALA A 28 17.42 -67.09 13.37
C ALA A 28 16.55 -65.83 13.34
N LEU A 29 15.53 -65.74 14.20
CA LEU A 29 14.70 -64.55 14.32
C LEU A 29 15.54 -63.32 14.70
N ALA A 30 16.43 -63.46 15.69
CA ALA A 30 17.31 -62.38 16.13
C ALA A 30 18.25 -61.90 15.00
N LYS A 31 18.72 -62.80 14.13
CA LYS A 31 19.50 -62.42 12.94
C LYS A 31 18.66 -61.61 11.95
N ASN A 32 17.44 -62.04 11.66
CA ASN A 32 16.53 -61.28 10.80
C ASN A 32 16.27 -59.88 11.38
N LEU A 33 16.03 -59.77 12.69
CA LEU A 33 15.84 -58.49 13.36
C LEU A 33 17.09 -57.61 13.31
N ALA A 34 18.29 -58.18 13.43
CA ALA A 34 19.54 -57.45 13.28
C ALA A 34 19.76 -56.92 11.85
N GLU A 35 19.13 -57.55 10.86
CA GLU A 35 19.09 -57.11 9.46
C GLU A 35 17.87 -56.24 9.16
N PHE A 36 17.14 -55.78 10.19
CA PHE A 36 15.90 -54.99 10.10
C PHE A 36 14.74 -55.67 9.37
N ASP A 37 14.77 -57.00 9.23
CA ASP A 37 13.65 -57.77 8.69
C ASP A 37 12.65 -58.12 9.79
N PHE A 38 11.61 -57.29 9.90
CA PHE A 38 10.45 -57.49 10.78
C PHE A 38 9.27 -58.17 10.07
N SER A 39 9.49 -58.77 8.90
CA SER A 39 8.42 -59.32 8.06
C SER A 39 8.10 -60.79 8.37
N VAL A 40 9.04 -61.50 9.00
CA VAL A 40 8.97 -62.96 9.19
C VAL A 40 8.81 -63.30 10.68
N PRO A 41 7.61 -63.65 11.15
CA PRO A 41 7.42 -64.12 12.51
C PRO A 41 7.97 -65.54 12.70
N MET A 42 8.38 -65.87 13.92
CA MET A 42 8.79 -67.23 14.26
C MET A 42 7.58 -68.13 14.51
N VAL A 43 7.59 -69.35 13.96
CA VAL A 43 6.58 -70.37 14.27
C VAL A 43 6.82 -70.95 15.67
N VAL A 44 5.91 -70.62 16.59
CA VAL A 44 5.91 -71.07 17.98
C VAL A 44 5.22 -72.43 18.09
N THR A 45 5.97 -73.46 18.46
CA THR A 45 5.43 -74.83 18.65
C THR A 45 5.62 -75.37 20.06
N ALA A 46 6.45 -74.71 20.86
CA ALA A 46 6.73 -75.10 22.25
C ALA A 46 5.67 -74.51 23.19
N MET A 47 5.30 -75.24 24.24
CA MET A 47 4.35 -74.80 25.27
C MET A 47 5.04 -74.42 26.60
N ASP A 48 6.37 -74.27 26.57
CA ASP A 48 7.23 -73.94 27.69
C ASP A 48 7.75 -72.48 27.58
N GLU A 49 8.82 -72.15 28.30
CA GLU A 49 9.45 -70.83 28.29
C GLU A 49 9.96 -70.41 26.89
N PHE A 50 10.38 -71.35 26.04
CA PHE A 50 10.74 -71.04 24.65
C PHE A 50 9.52 -70.62 23.84
N GLY A 51 8.37 -71.23 24.13
CA GLY A 51 7.08 -70.87 23.55
C GLY A 51 6.65 -69.45 23.90
N GLN A 52 6.73 -69.11 25.20
CA GLN A 52 6.40 -67.78 25.72
C GLN A 52 7.33 -66.71 25.13
N THR A 53 8.64 -66.99 25.09
CA THR A 53 9.64 -66.08 24.51
C THR A 53 9.36 -65.83 23.02
N GLY A 54 9.08 -66.89 22.26
CA GLY A 54 8.73 -66.77 20.84
C GLY A 54 7.48 -65.91 20.59
N THR A 55 6.46 -66.08 21.42
CA THR A 55 5.22 -65.30 21.34
C THR A 55 5.46 -63.82 21.65
N ALA A 56 6.24 -63.53 22.70
CA ALA A 56 6.60 -62.16 23.05
C ALA A 56 7.43 -61.48 21.95
N LEU A 57 8.39 -62.20 21.35
CA LEU A 57 9.19 -61.68 20.23
C LEU A 57 8.34 -61.37 18.99
N ASN A 58 7.39 -62.26 18.65
CA ASN A 58 6.45 -61.98 17.57
C ASN A 58 5.60 -60.74 17.85
N LYS A 59 5.18 -60.51 19.10
CA LYS A 59 4.44 -59.30 19.46
C LYS A 59 5.31 -58.04 19.32
N SER A 60 6.58 -58.11 19.68
CA SER A 60 7.53 -57.01 19.47
C SER A 60 7.71 -56.70 17.98
N ILE A 61 7.82 -57.73 17.14
CA ILE A 61 7.89 -57.58 15.68
C ILE A 61 6.66 -56.86 15.15
N GLU A 62 5.46 -57.26 15.56
CA GLU A 62 4.20 -56.61 15.18
C GLU A 62 4.20 -55.12 15.57
N ASN A 63 4.59 -54.81 16.81
CA ASN A 63 4.62 -53.43 17.31
C ASN A 63 5.63 -52.57 16.55
N VAL A 64 6.83 -53.08 16.27
CA VAL A 64 7.85 -52.35 15.50
C VAL A 64 7.40 -52.14 14.06
N SER A 65 6.85 -53.16 13.41
CA SER A 65 6.29 -53.05 12.06
C SER A 65 5.17 -52.02 11.98
N ASN A 66 4.29 -51.94 12.99
CA ASN A 66 3.26 -50.90 13.05
C ASN A 66 3.85 -49.50 13.27
N LEU A 67 4.87 -49.36 14.12
CA LEU A 67 5.56 -48.09 14.31
C LEU A 67 6.21 -47.60 13.02
N ILE A 68 6.87 -48.49 12.27
CA ILE A 68 7.47 -48.18 10.96
C ILE A 68 6.40 -47.69 9.98
N LYS A 69 5.23 -48.34 9.92
CA LYS A 69 4.11 -47.90 9.07
C LYS A 69 3.64 -46.49 9.43
N ILE A 70 3.47 -46.20 10.72
CA ILE A 70 3.07 -44.86 11.19
C ILE A 70 4.13 -43.83 10.82
N ILE A 71 5.42 -44.15 10.97
CA ILE A 71 6.52 -43.26 10.57
C ILE A 71 6.45 -42.97 9.07
N ILE A 72 6.27 -43.99 8.23
CA ILE A 72 6.16 -43.82 6.77
C ILE A 72 4.97 -42.91 6.43
N GLU A 73 3.81 -43.15 7.01
CA GLU A 73 2.62 -42.32 6.81
C GLU A 73 2.87 -40.86 7.20
N LYS A 74 3.44 -40.63 8.39
CA LYS A 74 3.74 -39.28 8.88
C LYS A 74 4.84 -38.58 8.08
N SER A 75 5.82 -39.33 7.56
CA SER A 75 6.82 -38.79 6.65
C SER A 75 6.20 -38.38 5.31
N GLN A 76 5.22 -39.12 4.80
CA GLN A 76 4.50 -38.78 3.58
C GLN A 76 3.63 -37.52 3.78
N ASP A 77 2.92 -37.43 4.90
CA ASP A 77 2.17 -36.24 5.29
C ASP A 77 3.10 -35.01 5.35
N MET A 78 4.25 -35.15 6.03
CA MET A 78 5.23 -34.08 6.18
C MET A 78 5.86 -33.66 4.85
N SER A 79 6.12 -34.60 3.94
CA SER A 79 6.58 -34.29 2.58
C SER A 79 5.55 -33.43 1.85
N SER A 80 4.27 -33.82 1.94
CA SER A 80 3.16 -33.09 1.29
C SER A 80 3.00 -31.68 1.86
N SER A 81 3.03 -31.54 3.20
CA SER A 81 3.02 -30.21 3.84
C SER A 81 4.23 -29.35 3.47
N SER A 82 5.40 -29.97 3.25
CA SER A 82 6.60 -29.23 2.86
C SER A 82 6.52 -28.72 1.41
N GLU A 83 5.93 -29.49 0.50
CA GLU A 83 5.65 -29.06 -0.86
C GLU A 83 4.66 -27.89 -0.90
N GLU A 84 3.57 -27.98 -0.13
CA GLU A 84 2.58 -26.89 0.02
C GLU A 84 3.22 -25.64 0.62
N LEU A 85 4.07 -25.79 1.64
CA LEU A 85 4.82 -24.69 2.22
C LEU A 85 5.77 -24.06 1.20
N SER A 86 6.47 -24.86 0.38
CA SER A 86 7.35 -24.35 -0.67
C SER A 86 6.58 -23.53 -1.69
N ALA A 87 5.42 -24.02 -2.15
CA ALA A 87 4.56 -23.29 -3.07
C ALA A 87 4.04 -21.97 -2.46
N THR A 88 3.68 -22.00 -1.17
CA THR A 88 3.25 -20.80 -0.44
C THR A 88 4.39 -19.77 -0.34
N VAL A 89 5.61 -20.22 -0.09
CA VAL A 89 6.80 -19.34 -0.04
C VAL A 89 7.08 -18.71 -1.40
N GLU A 90 6.98 -19.49 -2.49
CA GLU A 90 7.13 -18.95 -3.86
C GLU A 90 6.07 -17.89 -4.17
N GLU A 91 4.81 -18.12 -3.80
CA GLU A 91 3.73 -17.13 -3.96
C GLU A 91 3.99 -15.86 -3.14
N ILE A 92 4.45 -16.00 -1.89
CA ILE A 92 4.82 -14.86 -1.03
C ILE A 92 5.96 -14.06 -1.65
N THR A 93 6.98 -14.72 -2.20
CA THR A 93 8.10 -14.05 -2.88
C THR A 93 7.60 -13.26 -4.09
N SER A 94 6.73 -13.84 -4.93
CA SER A 94 6.14 -13.14 -6.08
C SER A 94 5.36 -11.89 -5.65
N LYS A 95 4.48 -12.03 -4.64
CA LYS A 95 3.71 -10.89 -4.12
C LYS A 95 4.59 -9.82 -3.48
N THR A 96 5.71 -10.21 -2.88
CA THR A 96 6.66 -9.26 -2.30
C THR A 96 7.33 -8.42 -3.39
N GLU A 97 7.63 -9.02 -4.55
CA GLU A 97 8.16 -8.28 -5.70
C GLU A 97 7.12 -7.28 -6.25
N GLU A 98 5.85 -7.70 -6.39
CA GLU A 98 4.76 -6.80 -6.80
C GLU A 98 4.59 -5.62 -5.82
N ILE A 99 4.70 -5.87 -4.51
CA ILE A 99 4.67 -4.82 -3.49
C ILE A 99 5.86 -3.86 -3.66
N TYR A 100 7.05 -4.40 -3.96
CA TYR A 100 8.24 -3.58 -4.17
C TYR A 100 8.06 -2.64 -5.38
N GLU A 101 7.55 -3.15 -6.51
CA GLU A 101 7.24 -2.34 -7.69
C GLU A 101 6.21 -1.24 -7.36
N ALA A 102 5.13 -1.58 -6.65
CA ALA A 102 4.12 -0.59 -6.25
C ALA A 102 4.70 0.51 -5.34
N VAL A 103 5.64 0.18 -4.45
CA VAL A 103 6.31 1.17 -3.59
C VAL A 103 7.22 2.10 -4.41
N VAL A 104 7.88 1.59 -5.44
CA VAL A 104 8.67 2.40 -6.37
C VAL A 104 7.77 3.40 -7.12
N ASP A 105 6.62 2.94 -7.62
CA ASP A 105 5.65 3.80 -8.31
C ASP A 105 5.12 4.91 -7.38
N ILE A 106 4.71 4.57 -6.16
CA ILE A 106 4.27 5.56 -5.15
C ILE A 106 5.37 6.59 -4.87
N THR A 107 6.63 6.16 -4.83
CA THR A 107 7.77 7.06 -4.60
C THR A 107 7.92 8.05 -5.76
N ASN A 108 7.78 7.59 -7.00
CA ASN A 108 7.82 8.46 -8.18
C ASN A 108 6.65 9.45 -8.19
N GLU A 109 5.43 9.00 -7.90
CA GLU A 109 4.26 9.87 -7.77
C GLU A 109 4.45 10.94 -6.69
N MET A 110 5.09 10.61 -5.55
CA MET A 110 5.40 11.60 -4.52
C MET A 110 6.40 12.66 -5.00
N VAL A 111 7.37 12.30 -5.82
CA VAL A 111 8.32 13.26 -6.41
C VAL A 111 7.58 14.22 -7.35
N GLU A 112 6.70 13.71 -8.21
CA GLU A 112 5.88 14.53 -9.10
C GLU A 112 4.92 15.46 -8.32
N ALA A 113 4.29 14.94 -7.27
CA ALA A 113 3.43 15.73 -6.39
C ALA A 113 4.20 16.84 -5.67
N SER A 114 5.42 16.57 -5.22
CA SER A 114 6.30 17.58 -4.62
C SER A 114 6.64 18.69 -5.61
N SER A 115 7.04 18.33 -6.84
CA SER A 115 7.31 19.29 -7.91
C SER A 115 6.09 20.16 -8.22
N SER A 116 4.91 19.53 -8.33
CA SER A 116 3.65 20.24 -8.58
C SER A 116 3.32 21.20 -7.43
N SER A 117 3.59 20.81 -6.19
CA SER A 117 3.39 21.67 -5.02
C SER A 117 4.33 22.88 -5.02
N GLU A 118 5.59 22.72 -5.45
CA GLU A 118 6.53 23.84 -5.62
C GLU A 118 6.07 24.81 -6.71
N GLU A 119 5.58 24.30 -7.84
CA GLU A 119 5.00 25.13 -8.90
C GLU A 119 3.78 25.92 -8.41
N ILE A 120 2.88 25.29 -7.65
CA ILE A 120 1.71 25.96 -7.06
C ILE A 120 2.13 27.05 -6.08
N ALA A 121 3.17 26.81 -5.28
CA ALA A 121 3.70 27.82 -4.37
C ALA A 121 4.24 29.03 -5.15
N SER A 122 5.02 28.80 -6.20
CA SER A 122 5.55 29.86 -7.07
C SER A 122 4.43 30.66 -7.76
N MET A 123 3.42 29.99 -8.31
CA MET A 123 2.25 30.65 -8.90
C MET A 123 1.48 31.50 -7.87
N SER A 124 1.41 31.03 -6.62
CA SER A 124 0.73 31.77 -5.54
C SER A 124 1.48 33.06 -5.17
N GLU A 125 2.82 33.05 -5.20
CA GLU A 125 3.64 34.25 -5.04
C GLU A 125 3.42 35.24 -6.19
N GLU A 126 3.39 34.77 -7.44
CA GLU A 126 3.12 35.60 -8.62
C GLU A 126 1.72 36.22 -8.59
N LEU A 127 0.70 35.45 -8.20
CA LEU A 127 -0.66 35.95 -8.01
C LEU A 127 -0.72 37.04 -6.94
N THR A 128 0.02 36.87 -5.84
CA THR A 128 0.08 37.88 -4.76
C THR A 128 0.72 39.17 -5.27
N ALA A 129 1.82 39.07 -6.03
CA ALA A 129 2.47 40.22 -6.64
C ALA A 129 1.53 40.95 -7.62
N THR A 130 0.84 40.19 -8.47
CA THR A 130 -0.13 40.71 -9.44
C THR A 130 -1.30 41.42 -8.75
N ALA A 131 -1.85 40.83 -7.68
CA ALA A 131 -2.90 41.45 -6.88
C ALA A 131 -2.44 42.78 -6.25
N GLY A 132 -1.17 42.86 -5.82
CA GLY A 132 -0.55 44.10 -5.36
C GLY A 132 -0.50 45.17 -6.46
N GLN A 133 -0.07 44.81 -7.67
CA GLN A 133 -0.05 45.73 -8.82
C GLN A 133 -1.45 46.23 -9.20
N VAL A 134 -2.45 45.35 -9.19
CA VAL A 134 -3.85 45.72 -9.44
C VAL A 134 -4.36 46.71 -8.40
N THR A 135 -4.05 46.46 -7.12
CA THR A 135 -4.43 47.36 -6.02
C THR A 135 -3.84 48.76 -6.23
N GLU A 136 -2.58 48.84 -6.64
CA GLU A 136 -1.92 50.12 -6.91
C GLU A 136 -2.51 50.83 -8.14
N ALA A 137 -2.80 50.10 -9.21
CA ALA A 137 -3.47 50.65 -10.39
C ALA A 137 -4.85 51.23 -10.05
N VAL A 138 -5.63 50.54 -9.21
CA VAL A 138 -6.93 51.01 -8.73
C VAL A 138 -6.79 52.28 -7.89
N ARG A 139 -5.77 52.39 -7.02
CA ARG A 139 -5.46 53.62 -6.27
C ARG A 139 -5.15 54.79 -7.21
N GLY A 140 -4.26 54.59 -8.17
CA GLY A 140 -3.91 55.62 -9.16
C GLY A 140 -5.12 56.07 -9.99
N MET A 141 -6.02 55.15 -10.34
CA MET A 141 -7.26 55.47 -11.03
C MET A 141 -8.23 56.28 -10.15
N SER A 142 -8.32 55.96 -8.86
CA SER A 142 -9.12 56.72 -7.89
C SER A 142 -8.60 58.16 -7.75
N GLU A 143 -7.29 58.35 -7.63
CA GLU A 143 -6.68 59.69 -7.58
C GLU A 143 -6.92 60.50 -8.85
N THR A 144 -6.79 59.85 -10.01
CA THR A 144 -7.04 60.49 -11.31
C THR A 144 -8.50 60.90 -11.45
N THR A 145 -9.43 60.06 -10.99
CA THR A 145 -10.87 60.34 -10.97
C THR A 145 -11.19 61.51 -10.04
N GLN A 146 -10.57 61.57 -8.86
CA GLN A 146 -10.73 62.68 -7.93
C GLN A 146 -10.27 64.01 -8.54
N LYS A 147 -9.07 64.05 -9.13
CA LYS A 147 -8.55 65.23 -9.84
C LYS A 147 -9.46 65.64 -11.00
N SER A 148 -10.02 64.68 -11.73
CA SER A 148 -10.96 64.95 -12.83
C SER A 148 -12.24 65.60 -12.32
N SER A 149 -12.77 65.13 -11.18
CA SER A 149 -13.94 65.72 -10.51
C SER A 149 -13.69 67.16 -10.09
N GLU A 150 -12.54 67.45 -9.47
CA GLU A 150 -12.12 68.81 -9.11
C GLU A 150 -11.99 69.73 -10.33
N ASN A 151 -11.46 69.21 -11.44
CA ASN A 151 -11.38 69.96 -12.70
C ASN A 151 -12.77 70.28 -13.27
N ILE A 152 -13.70 69.33 -13.20
CA ILE A 152 -15.09 69.53 -13.65
C ILE A 152 -15.77 70.62 -12.82
N GLU A 153 -15.57 70.64 -11.50
CA GLU A 153 -16.12 71.69 -10.64
C GLU A 153 -15.57 73.08 -11.02
N ARG A 154 -14.26 73.17 -11.30
CA ARG A 154 -13.66 74.43 -11.78
C ARG A 154 -14.23 74.86 -13.14
N ILE A 155 -14.40 73.92 -14.07
CA ILE A 155 -15.03 74.20 -15.37
C ILE A 155 -16.45 74.70 -15.18
N LYS A 156 -17.23 74.08 -14.29
CA LYS A 156 -18.60 74.52 -13.96
C LYS A 156 -18.63 75.96 -13.48
N ILE A 157 -17.73 76.35 -12.56
CA ILE A 157 -17.62 77.73 -12.08
C ILE A 157 -17.31 78.68 -13.25
N SER A 158 -16.34 78.36 -14.10
CA SER A 158 -16.00 79.19 -15.26
C SER A 158 -17.14 79.31 -16.28
N VAL A 159 -17.93 78.25 -16.47
CA VAL A 159 -19.14 78.29 -17.31
C VAL A 159 -20.20 79.21 -16.70
N ASP A 160 -20.45 79.12 -15.39
CA ASP A 160 -21.38 79.99 -14.66
C ASP A 160 -20.96 81.48 -14.77
N GLU A 161 -19.66 81.77 -14.63
CA GLU A 161 -19.10 83.12 -14.83
C GLU A 161 -19.26 83.62 -16.27
N THR A 162 -18.95 82.77 -17.25
CA THR A 162 -19.09 83.10 -18.68
C THR A 162 -20.55 83.39 -19.02
N SER A 163 -21.49 82.60 -18.48
CA SER A 163 -22.92 82.81 -18.68
C SER A 163 -23.38 84.17 -18.14
N LYS A 164 -22.93 84.58 -16.95
CA LYS A 164 -23.22 85.92 -16.39
C LYS A 164 -22.63 87.04 -17.25
N ALA A 165 -21.41 86.87 -17.74
CA ALA A 165 -20.79 87.84 -18.64
C ALA A 165 -21.59 88.00 -19.94
N ILE A 166 -22.09 86.90 -20.52
CA ILE A 166 -22.96 86.94 -21.71
C ILE A 166 -24.27 87.69 -21.41
N GLU A 167 -24.88 87.47 -20.25
CA GLU A 167 -26.10 88.17 -19.83
C GLU A 167 -25.88 89.69 -19.73
N GLN A 168 -24.78 90.12 -19.11
CA GLN A 168 -24.39 91.54 -19.05
C GLN A 168 -24.11 92.15 -20.43
N ILE A 169 -23.47 91.39 -21.32
CA ILE A 169 -23.23 91.81 -22.70
C ILE A 169 -24.56 92.02 -23.43
N ALA A 170 -25.53 91.11 -23.25
CA ALA A 170 -26.85 91.22 -23.85
C ALA A 170 -27.61 92.46 -23.35
N GLU A 171 -27.63 92.72 -22.04
CA GLU A 171 -28.23 93.93 -21.45
C GLU A 171 -27.58 95.21 -21.99
N THR A 172 -26.26 95.22 -22.08
CA THR A 172 -25.50 96.37 -22.61
C THR A 172 -25.80 96.59 -24.08
N ALA A 173 -25.86 95.53 -24.89
CA ALA A 173 -26.20 95.62 -26.31
C ALA A 173 -27.64 96.13 -26.52
N GLN A 174 -28.59 95.69 -25.69
CA GLN A 174 -29.97 96.20 -25.72
C GLN A 174 -30.03 97.70 -25.40
N SER A 175 -29.33 98.11 -24.33
CA SER A 175 -29.24 99.53 -23.95
C SER A 175 -28.61 100.37 -25.06
N GLN A 176 -27.53 99.88 -25.70
CA GLN A 176 -26.90 100.54 -26.84
C GLN A 176 -27.85 100.69 -28.04
N ALA A 177 -28.64 99.67 -28.35
CA ALA A 177 -29.64 99.74 -29.42
C ALA A 177 -30.71 100.79 -29.13
N GLU A 178 -31.18 100.89 -27.87
CA GLU A 178 -32.13 101.92 -27.43
C GLU A 178 -31.53 103.34 -27.55
N PHE A 179 -30.28 103.53 -27.11
CA PHE A 179 -29.56 104.79 -27.29
C PHE A 179 -29.41 105.17 -28.77
N ALA A 180 -29.09 104.21 -29.64
CA ALA A 180 -28.96 104.44 -31.07
C ALA A 180 -30.30 104.85 -31.72
N LEU A 181 -31.43 104.25 -31.30
CA LEU A 181 -32.77 104.65 -31.73
C LEU A 181 -33.11 106.08 -31.29
N ASN A 182 -32.83 106.41 -30.03
CA ASN A 182 -33.04 107.76 -29.48
C ASN A 182 -32.18 108.81 -30.22
N LEU A 183 -30.91 108.51 -30.46
CA LEU A 183 -30.02 109.38 -31.25
C LEU A 183 -30.54 109.57 -32.68
N ASN A 184 -31.02 108.50 -33.32
CA ASN A 184 -31.61 108.58 -34.65
C ASN A 184 -32.88 109.45 -34.68
N ASP A 185 -33.76 109.34 -33.67
CA ASP A 185 -34.94 110.21 -33.54
C ASP A 185 -34.55 111.68 -33.38
N ILE A 186 -33.55 111.97 -32.54
CA ILE A 186 -33.00 113.32 -32.36
C ILE A 186 -32.44 113.85 -33.68
N VAL A 187 -31.59 113.10 -34.37
CA VAL A 187 -31.00 113.52 -35.66
C VAL A 187 -32.08 113.77 -36.71
N ASN A 188 -33.14 112.95 -36.76
CA ASN A 188 -34.25 113.18 -37.70
C ASN A 188 -35.06 114.45 -37.37
N LYS A 189 -35.16 114.87 -36.09
CA LYS A 189 -35.76 116.16 -35.73
C LYS A 189 -34.94 117.38 -36.17
N PHE A 190 -33.63 117.22 -36.40
CA PHE A 190 -32.73 118.28 -36.85
C PHE A 190 -32.48 118.31 -38.37
N LYS A 191 -32.99 117.34 -39.13
CA LYS A 191 -32.95 117.37 -40.59
C LYS A 191 -34.05 118.32 -41.12
N ILE A 192 -33.62 119.48 -41.63
CA ILE A 192 -34.40 120.46 -42.40
C ILE A 192 -34.43 120.02 -43.86
#